data_AF-H0F8P5-F1
#
_entry.id   AF-H0F8P5-F1
#
_cell.length_a   1.000
_cell.length_b   1.000
_cell.length_c   1.000
_cell.angle_alpha   90.00
_cell.angle_beta   90.00
_cell.angle_gamma   90.00
#
_symmetry.space_group_name_H-M   'P 1'
#
loop_
_entity.id
_entity.type
_entity.pdbx_description
1 polymer ?
#
loop_
_entity_poly.entity_id
_entity_poly.type
_entity_poly.pdbx_seq_one_letter_code
_entity_poly.pdbx_strand_id
1 'polypeptide(L)'
;MMSKNLIPAACAAALCILSLTATAAPEVLPSFDCANARTGAEKAICADPKLAALDASIAKRYNEARKSLDSITAEALLRDQRYFTKVRDDAFEKPFDKDKPVEELASRLKYRDAFLASLDLGERKGFSGRWRNISGEITLWKKPDGDILYEGSAAEPHKGRWSCNVEAAGKAKAERLQVKSVDTKGWVLNLQRQGDGLVVAEQPPGAGTSGPPYCGLNGTLGGTFFPIR
;
A
#
# COMPACT_ATOMS: atom_id res chain seq x y z
N MET A 1 83.96 29.44 -27.04
CA MET A 1 82.74 28.92 -27.69
C MET A 1 81.67 28.78 -26.61
N MET A 2 80.44 29.19 -26.95
CA MET A 2 79.23 29.31 -26.11
C MET A 2 78.97 28.03 -25.27
N SER A 3 78.45 28.07 -24.04
CA SER A 3 77.14 28.62 -23.68
C SER A 3 76.99 28.92 -22.17
N LYS A 4 76.20 29.96 -21.89
CA LYS A 4 75.68 30.37 -20.57
C LYS A 4 74.65 29.36 -20.02
N ASN A 5 74.50 29.28 -18.70
CA ASN A 5 73.25 29.02 -17.95
C ASN A 5 73.52 29.31 -16.45
N LEU A 6 73.12 30.45 -15.88
CA LEU A 6 71.81 30.78 -15.28
C LEU A 6 71.43 29.91 -14.05
N ILE A 7 71.60 30.52 -12.86
CA ILE A 7 71.04 30.20 -11.51
C ILE A 7 69.50 30.46 -11.59
N PRO A 8 68.53 29.80 -10.87
CA PRO A 8 68.44 29.83 -9.40
C PRO A 8 67.55 28.82 -8.61
N ALA A 9 67.65 28.96 -7.28
CA ALA A 9 66.60 28.95 -6.24
C ALA A 9 65.79 27.67 -5.90
N ALA A 10 65.70 27.49 -4.58
CA ALA A 10 64.95 26.49 -3.83
C ALA A 10 63.43 26.53 -4.04
N CYS A 11 62.78 25.37 -3.83
CA CYS A 11 61.43 25.26 -3.27
C CYS A 11 61.20 23.81 -2.80
N ALA A 12 61.28 23.57 -1.50
CA ALA A 12 60.84 22.33 -0.88
C ALA A 12 59.30 22.32 -0.85
N ALA A 13 58.68 21.52 -1.71
CA ALA A 13 57.23 21.34 -1.72
C ALA A 13 56.85 20.21 -0.75
N ALA A 14 56.36 20.57 0.44
CA ALA A 14 55.70 19.64 1.35
C ALA A 14 54.31 19.28 0.78
N LEU A 15 54.15 18.06 0.27
CA LEU A 15 52.84 17.50 -0.10
C LEU A 15 52.06 17.17 1.19
N CYS A 16 51.15 18.06 1.60
CA CYS A 16 50.09 17.70 2.54
C CYS A 16 49.12 16.73 1.85
N ILE A 17 49.18 15.45 2.22
CA ILE A 17 48.19 14.45 1.83
C ILE A 17 46.92 14.75 2.63
N LEU A 18 45.95 15.43 2.02
CA LEU A 18 44.59 15.50 2.55
C LEU A 18 43.94 14.12 2.40
N SER A 19 43.93 13.35 3.48
CA SER A 19 43.11 12.14 3.60
C SER A 19 41.64 12.55 3.58
N LEU A 20 40.99 12.49 2.41
CA LEU A 20 39.54 12.49 2.31
C LEU A 20 39.02 11.19 2.91
N THR A 21 38.71 11.18 4.20
CA THR A 21 37.85 10.13 4.76
C THR A 21 36.45 10.37 4.22
N ALA A 22 36.10 9.69 3.13
CA ALA A 22 34.73 9.62 2.64
C ALA A 22 33.91 8.87 3.69
N THR A 23 33.22 9.62 4.55
CA THR A 23 32.20 9.08 5.44
C THR A 23 31.08 8.55 4.56
N ALA A 24 31.05 7.24 4.32
CA ALA A 24 29.92 6.60 3.68
C ALA A 24 28.67 6.95 4.48
N ALA A 25 27.66 7.52 3.82
CA ALA A 25 26.37 7.75 4.45
C ALA A 25 25.85 6.41 4.99
N PRO A 26 25.18 6.39 6.15
CA PRO A 26 24.64 5.15 6.69
C PRO A 26 23.75 4.47 5.65
N GLU A 27 24.09 3.25 5.28
CA GLU A 27 23.26 2.45 4.36
C GLU A 27 21.90 2.23 5.00
N VAL A 28 20.84 2.69 4.33
CA VAL A 28 19.48 2.44 4.78
C VAL A 28 19.17 0.98 4.51
N LEU A 29 19.10 0.18 5.57
CA LEU A 29 18.75 -1.23 5.49
C LEU A 29 17.23 -1.40 5.35
N PRO A 30 16.78 -2.43 4.60
CA PRO A 30 15.36 -2.77 4.56
C PRO A 30 14.87 -3.30 5.92
N SER A 31 13.57 -3.53 6.02
CA SER A 31 12.92 -3.98 7.27
C SER A 31 13.19 -5.44 7.65
N PHE A 32 14.03 -6.14 6.89
CA PHE A 32 14.42 -7.53 7.08
C PHE A 32 15.92 -7.71 6.85
N ASP A 33 16.46 -8.82 7.34
CA ASP A 33 17.86 -9.16 7.16
C ASP A 33 18.12 -9.67 5.73
N CYS A 34 18.96 -8.95 4.99
CA CYS A 34 19.32 -9.30 3.62
C CYS A 34 20.05 -10.65 3.48
N ALA A 35 20.71 -11.14 4.54
CA ALA A 35 21.29 -12.48 4.53
C ALA A 35 20.21 -13.58 4.49
N ASN A 36 18.97 -13.24 4.87
CA ASN A 36 17.84 -14.15 4.92
C ASN A 36 16.83 -13.95 3.76
N ALA A 37 17.15 -13.10 2.77
CA ALA A 37 16.29 -12.83 1.62
C ALA A 37 16.03 -14.09 0.78
N ARG A 38 14.76 -14.42 0.53
CA ARG A 38 14.34 -15.65 -0.17
C ARG A 38 13.76 -15.36 -1.55
N THR A 39 12.94 -14.33 -1.67
CA THR A 39 12.22 -14.02 -2.93
C THR A 39 13.05 -13.15 -3.87
N GLY A 40 12.72 -13.15 -5.17
CA GLY A 40 13.34 -12.22 -6.11
C GLY A 40 13.15 -10.76 -5.70
N ALA A 41 11.96 -10.42 -5.20
CA ALA A 41 11.65 -9.07 -4.71
C ALA A 41 12.52 -8.68 -3.51
N GLU A 42 12.72 -9.56 -2.53
CA GLU A 42 13.57 -9.29 -1.36
C GLU A 42 15.03 -9.08 -1.76
N LYS A 43 15.55 -9.91 -2.67
CA LYS A 43 16.91 -9.76 -3.20
C LYS A 43 17.07 -8.44 -3.96
N ALA A 44 16.08 -8.04 -4.75
CA ALA A 44 16.07 -6.76 -5.44
C ALA A 44 16.02 -5.58 -4.46
N ILE A 45 15.23 -5.68 -3.39
CA ILE A 45 15.18 -4.68 -2.31
C ILE A 45 16.56 -4.54 -1.64
N CYS A 46 17.24 -5.64 -1.35
CA CYS A 46 18.56 -5.64 -0.74
C CYS A 46 19.66 -5.08 -1.65
N ALA A 47 19.52 -5.20 -2.97
CA ALA A 47 20.51 -4.73 -3.94
C ALA A 47 20.33 -3.24 -4.33
N ASP A 48 19.19 -2.62 -4.02
CA ASP A 48 18.89 -1.23 -4.36
C ASP A 48 18.58 -0.40 -3.09
N PRO A 49 19.47 0.53 -2.69
CA PRO A 49 19.26 1.39 -1.52
C PRO A 49 17.95 2.19 -1.53
N LYS A 50 17.42 2.55 -2.71
CA LYS A 50 16.14 3.26 -2.81
C LYS A 50 14.96 2.35 -2.51
N LEU A 51 15.03 1.08 -2.92
CA LEU A 51 14.02 0.08 -2.59
C LEU A 51 14.08 -0.29 -1.12
N ALA A 52 15.30 -0.45 -0.57
CA ALA A 52 15.51 -0.67 0.86
C ALA A 52 14.90 0.44 1.72
N ALA A 53 15.11 1.70 1.33
CA ALA A 53 14.52 2.84 2.03
C ALA A 53 12.98 2.87 1.95
N LEU A 54 12.39 2.49 0.81
CA LEU A 54 10.93 2.37 0.68
C LEU A 54 10.38 1.24 1.57
N ASP A 55 11.03 0.08 1.58
CA ASP A 55 10.65 -1.05 2.44
C ASP A 55 10.72 -0.69 3.93
N ALA A 56 11.80 -0.02 4.35
CA ALA A 56 11.95 0.49 5.72
C ALA A 56 10.86 1.52 6.09
N SER A 57 10.50 2.42 5.16
CA SER A 57 9.42 3.39 5.35
C SER A 57 8.06 2.71 5.51
N ILE A 58 7.74 1.74 4.65
CA ILE A 58 6.53 0.91 4.75
C ILE A 58 6.45 0.25 6.13
N ALA A 59 7.53 -0.39 6.58
CA ALA A 59 7.57 -1.06 7.87
C ALA A 59 7.38 -0.10 9.04
N LYS A 60 8.02 1.08 8.98
CA LYS A 60 7.83 2.13 9.99
C LYS A 60 6.36 2.55 10.10
N ARG A 61 5.73 2.91 8.97
CA ARG A 61 4.33 3.36 8.95
C ARG A 61 3.35 2.25 9.34
N TYR A 62 3.60 1.03 8.88
CA TYR A 62 2.82 -0.14 9.28
C TYR A 62 2.85 -0.35 10.80
N ASN A 63 4.04 -0.24 11.41
CA ASN A 63 4.21 -0.40 12.85
C ASN A 63 3.57 0.74 13.64
N GLU A 64 3.62 1.98 13.15
CA GLU A 64 2.92 3.13 13.73
C GLU A 64 1.40 2.91 13.69
N ALA A 65 0.85 2.55 12.53
CA ALA A 65 -0.57 2.27 12.38
C ALA A 65 -1.03 1.11 13.27
N ARG A 66 -0.28 0.01 13.33
CA ARG A 66 -0.54 -1.15 14.20
C ARG A 66 -0.61 -0.79 15.70
N LYS A 67 0.11 0.24 16.14
CA LYS A 67 0.11 0.70 17.54
C LYS A 67 -1.03 1.65 17.85
N SER A 68 -1.47 2.44 16.86
CA SER A 68 -2.53 3.43 17.03
C SER A 68 -3.94 2.85 16.87
N LEU A 69 -4.11 1.86 15.98
CA LEU A 69 -5.39 1.24 15.70
C LEU A 69 -5.84 0.31 16.85
N ASP A 70 -7.15 0.16 17.02
CA ASP A 70 -7.72 -0.86 17.89
C ASP A 70 -7.29 -2.27 17.47
N SER A 71 -7.32 -3.22 18.41
CA SER A 71 -6.80 -4.58 18.20
C SER A 71 -7.41 -5.32 17.01
N ILE A 72 -8.72 -5.15 16.73
CA ILE A 72 -9.39 -5.85 15.64
C ILE A 72 -8.94 -5.27 14.30
N THR A 73 -8.86 -3.94 14.20
CA THR A 73 -8.40 -3.25 12.99
C THR A 73 -6.90 -3.46 12.76
N ALA A 74 -6.08 -3.49 13.82
CA ALA A 74 -4.65 -3.81 13.74
C ALA A 74 -4.40 -5.25 13.22
N GLU A 75 -5.24 -6.22 13.60
CA GLU A 75 -5.18 -7.59 13.06
C GLU A 75 -5.66 -7.65 11.61
N ALA A 76 -6.67 -6.85 11.22
CA ALA A 76 -7.03 -6.70 9.81
C ALA A 76 -5.88 -6.12 8.98
N LEU A 77 -5.18 -5.10 9.49
CA LEU A 77 -4.05 -4.47 8.81
C LEU A 77 -2.88 -5.46 8.65
N LEU A 78 -2.67 -6.36 9.61
CA LEU A 78 -1.70 -7.45 9.48
C LEU A 78 -2.04 -8.40 8.32
N ARG A 79 -3.30 -8.82 8.19
CA ARG A 79 -3.73 -9.68 7.07
C ARG A 79 -3.56 -8.97 5.72
N ASP A 80 -3.93 -7.70 5.67
CA ASP A 80 -3.75 -6.83 4.50
C ASP A 80 -2.27 -6.68 4.12
N GLN A 81 -1.38 -6.45 5.10
CA GLN A 81 0.07 -6.37 4.89
C GLN A 81 0.67 -7.70 4.41
N ARG A 82 0.22 -8.85 4.96
CA ARG A 82 0.64 -10.17 4.48
C ARG A 82 0.21 -10.41 3.03
N TYR A 83 -1.00 -10.00 2.67
CA TYR A 83 -1.46 -10.09 1.29
C TYR A 83 -0.63 -9.19 0.37
N PHE A 84 -0.30 -7.97 0.81
CA PHE A 84 0.63 -7.09 0.09
C PHE A 84 1.97 -7.76 -0.19
N THR A 85 2.60 -8.38 0.81
CA THR A 85 3.87 -9.09 0.60
C THR A 85 3.73 -10.24 -0.39
N LYS A 86 2.63 -11.00 -0.33
CA LYS A 86 2.38 -12.07 -1.31
C LYS A 86 2.23 -11.52 -2.73
N VAL A 87 1.41 -10.48 -2.91
CA VAL A 87 1.25 -9.80 -4.20
C VAL A 87 2.61 -9.30 -4.66
N ARG A 88 3.36 -8.62 -3.78
CA ARG A 88 4.73 -8.11 -3.98
C ARG A 88 5.61 -9.18 -4.65
N ASP A 89 5.72 -10.32 -4.02
CA ASP A 89 6.59 -11.38 -4.52
C ASP A 89 6.04 -11.97 -5.83
N ASP A 90 4.74 -12.26 -5.91
CA ASP A 90 4.10 -12.85 -7.09
C ASP A 90 4.26 -12.00 -8.36
N ALA A 91 4.21 -10.66 -8.27
CA ALA A 91 4.43 -9.79 -9.43
C ALA A 91 5.90 -9.51 -9.74
N PHE A 92 6.81 -9.70 -8.79
CA PHE A 92 8.23 -9.65 -9.17
C PHE A 92 8.63 -10.91 -9.95
N GLU A 93 8.09 -12.06 -9.58
CA GLU A 93 8.33 -13.32 -10.29
C GLU A 93 7.59 -13.39 -11.64
N LYS A 94 6.47 -12.67 -11.77
CA LYS A 94 5.63 -12.64 -12.97
C LYS A 94 5.22 -11.20 -13.30
N PRO A 95 6.17 -10.32 -13.64
CA PRO A 95 5.88 -8.93 -13.93
C PRO A 95 5.03 -8.80 -15.19
N PHE A 96 4.39 -7.64 -15.36
CA PHE A 96 3.67 -7.33 -16.59
C PHE A 96 4.64 -7.09 -17.75
N ASP A 97 5.64 -6.26 -17.52
CA ASP A 97 6.79 -6.04 -18.39
C ASP A 97 7.99 -6.83 -17.85
N LYS A 98 8.37 -7.89 -18.58
CA LYS A 98 9.47 -8.79 -18.20
C LYS A 98 10.82 -8.08 -18.13
N ASP A 99 10.96 -6.94 -18.80
CA ASP A 99 12.19 -6.17 -18.82
C ASP A 99 12.26 -5.16 -17.66
N LYS A 100 11.18 -4.99 -16.89
CA LYS A 100 11.04 -3.96 -15.84
C LYS A 100 10.59 -4.45 -14.45
N PRO A 101 10.98 -5.64 -13.95
CA PRO A 101 10.51 -6.15 -12.65
C PRO A 101 10.88 -5.25 -11.46
N VAL A 102 12.05 -4.59 -11.52
CA VAL A 102 12.52 -3.68 -10.46
C VAL A 102 11.71 -2.37 -10.45
N GLU A 103 11.32 -1.84 -11.61
CA GLU A 103 10.50 -0.63 -11.71
C GLU A 103 9.07 -0.88 -11.24
N GLU A 104 8.49 -2.04 -11.58
CA GLU A 104 7.18 -2.47 -11.09
C GLU A 104 7.19 -2.68 -9.57
N LEU A 105 8.26 -3.29 -9.04
CA LEU A 105 8.47 -3.40 -7.60
C LEU A 105 8.53 -2.02 -6.93
N ALA A 106 9.34 -1.10 -7.46
CA ALA A 106 9.45 0.26 -6.96
C ALA A 106 8.09 0.97 -6.91
N SER A 107 7.32 0.88 -8.00
CA SER A 107 5.99 1.48 -8.11
C SER A 107 5.06 0.96 -7.02
N ARG A 108 5.09 -0.35 -6.78
CA ARG A 108 4.23 -0.98 -5.79
C ARG A 108 4.64 -0.71 -4.34
N LEU A 109 5.92 -0.64 -4.05
CA LEU A 109 6.39 -0.16 -2.74
C LEU A 109 5.92 1.28 -2.50
N LYS A 110 6.03 2.17 -3.51
CA LYS A 110 5.51 3.55 -3.42
C LYS A 110 4.01 3.59 -3.17
N TYR A 111 3.21 2.81 -3.89
CA TYR A 111 1.76 2.75 -3.67
C TYR A 111 1.41 2.27 -2.26
N ARG A 112 2.16 1.30 -1.72
CA ARG A 112 1.94 0.82 -0.36
C ARG A 112 2.33 1.86 0.69
N ASP A 113 3.48 2.50 0.54
CA ASP A 113 3.93 3.56 1.44
C ASP A 113 2.93 4.71 1.46
N ALA A 114 2.44 5.14 0.29
CA ALA A 114 1.43 6.17 0.16
C ALA A 114 0.10 5.80 0.82
N PHE A 115 -0.36 4.54 0.66
CA PHE A 115 -1.56 4.06 1.35
C PHE A 115 -1.39 4.12 2.87
N LEU A 116 -0.29 3.60 3.41
CA LEU A 116 -0.03 3.62 4.85
C LEU A 116 0.12 5.06 5.37
N ALA A 117 0.68 5.97 4.58
CA ALA A 117 0.77 7.40 4.90
C ALA A 117 -0.61 8.10 4.90
N SER A 118 -1.55 7.65 4.06
CA SER A 118 -2.90 8.21 4.01
C SER A 118 -3.82 7.75 5.12
N LEU A 119 -3.44 6.72 5.89
CA LEU A 119 -4.26 6.20 6.98
C LEU A 119 -4.62 7.32 7.98
N ASP A 120 -5.91 7.44 8.23
CA ASP A 120 -6.46 8.32 9.24
C ASP A 120 -6.50 7.58 10.59
N LEU A 121 -5.48 7.81 11.40
CA LEU A 121 -5.31 7.14 12.71
C LEU A 121 -6.06 7.85 13.85
N GLY A 122 -6.87 8.86 13.54
CA GLY A 122 -7.75 9.52 14.50
C GLY A 122 -9.09 8.79 14.64
N GLU A 123 -9.85 9.13 15.68
CA GLU A 123 -11.21 8.62 15.84
C GLU A 123 -12.10 9.11 14.69
N ARG A 124 -12.61 8.19 13.87
CA ARG A 124 -13.61 8.49 12.85
C ARG A 124 -15.00 8.11 13.35
N LYS A 125 -15.94 9.07 13.31
CA LYS A 125 -17.35 8.85 13.64
C LYS A 125 -18.20 8.64 12.39
N GLY A 126 -19.14 7.69 12.44
CA GLY A 126 -20.05 7.40 11.33
C GLY A 126 -19.37 6.80 10.10
N PHE A 127 -20.02 6.89 8.94
CA PHE A 127 -19.59 6.19 7.73
C PHE A 127 -18.87 7.06 6.71
N SER A 128 -19.13 8.37 6.73
CA SER A 128 -18.70 9.27 5.66
C SER A 128 -17.18 9.32 5.50
N GLY A 129 -16.74 9.49 4.26
CA GLY A 129 -15.33 9.58 3.88
C GLY A 129 -14.85 8.37 3.09
N ARG A 130 -13.53 8.28 2.94
CA ARG A 130 -12.86 7.28 2.12
C ARG A 130 -12.27 6.17 2.98
N TRP A 131 -12.38 4.95 2.49
CA TRP A 131 -11.96 3.74 3.16
C TRP A 131 -11.25 2.85 2.15
N ARG A 132 -10.07 2.35 2.48
CA ARG A 132 -9.24 1.61 1.52
C ARG A 132 -8.60 0.38 2.14
N ASN A 133 -8.39 -0.65 1.34
CA ASN A 133 -7.47 -1.75 1.62
C ASN A 133 -6.60 -2.00 0.37
N ILE A 134 -5.82 -3.07 0.36
CA ILE A 134 -4.98 -3.40 -0.79
C ILE A 134 -5.77 -3.64 -2.09
N SER A 135 -6.98 -4.20 -1.99
CA SER A 135 -7.79 -4.60 -3.14
C SER A 135 -8.59 -3.44 -3.73
N GLY A 136 -8.95 -2.44 -2.94
CA GLY A 136 -9.91 -1.44 -3.39
C GLY A 136 -10.18 -0.30 -2.43
N GLU A 137 -11.07 0.58 -2.87
CA GLU A 137 -11.49 1.78 -2.16
C GLU A 137 -13.03 1.90 -2.16
N ILE A 138 -13.55 2.41 -1.05
CA ILE A 138 -14.95 2.74 -0.83
C ILE A 138 -15.02 4.21 -0.43
N THR A 139 -15.91 4.96 -1.08
CA THR A 139 -16.26 6.31 -0.69
C THR A 139 -17.72 6.38 -0.27
N LEU A 140 -17.95 7.02 0.89
CA LEU A 140 -19.27 7.16 1.50
C LEU A 140 -19.63 8.64 1.64
N TRP A 141 -20.73 9.04 0.99
CA TRP A 141 -21.18 10.44 0.96
C TRP A 141 -22.57 10.56 1.59
N LYS A 142 -22.71 11.40 2.61
CA LYS A 142 -24.03 11.69 3.20
C LYS A 142 -24.79 12.67 2.30
N LYS A 143 -25.96 12.26 1.82
CA LYS A 143 -26.89 13.07 1.03
C LYS A 143 -27.75 13.97 1.94
N PRO A 144 -28.33 15.06 1.40
CA PRO A 144 -29.21 15.96 2.15
C PRO A 144 -30.44 15.29 2.78
N ASP A 145 -30.98 14.25 2.14
CA ASP A 145 -32.11 13.44 2.59
C ASP A 145 -31.73 12.42 3.70
N GLY A 146 -30.47 12.42 4.11
CA GLY A 146 -29.91 11.53 5.14
C GLY A 146 -29.52 10.14 4.63
N ASP A 147 -29.70 9.83 3.35
CA ASP A 147 -29.10 8.62 2.76
C ASP A 147 -27.57 8.76 2.68
N ILE A 148 -26.89 7.63 2.62
CA ILE A 148 -25.46 7.55 2.36
C ILE A 148 -25.30 6.88 0.99
N LEU A 149 -24.66 7.60 0.07
CA LEU A 149 -24.18 7.06 -1.19
C LEU A 149 -22.94 6.22 -0.91
N TYR A 150 -22.92 5.01 -1.44
CA TYR A 150 -21.79 4.09 -1.47
C TYR A 150 -21.27 4.05 -2.90
N GLU A 151 -19.98 4.30 -3.06
CA GLU A 151 -19.22 4.07 -4.28
C GLU A 151 -18.06 3.14 -3.92
N GLY A 152 -18.05 1.92 -4.43
CA GLY A 152 -17.01 0.94 -4.11
C GLY A 152 -16.41 0.31 -5.35
N SER A 153 -15.08 0.22 -5.35
CA SER A 153 -14.32 -0.46 -6.39
C SER A 153 -13.23 -1.32 -5.79
N ALA A 154 -12.98 -2.48 -6.38
CA ALA A 154 -11.85 -3.34 -6.01
C ALA A 154 -11.38 -4.17 -7.21
N ALA A 155 -10.14 -4.62 -7.19
CA ALA A 155 -9.60 -5.54 -8.17
C ALA A 155 -8.55 -6.47 -7.53
N GLU A 156 -8.27 -7.59 -8.21
CA GLU A 156 -7.11 -8.41 -7.83
C GLU A 156 -5.83 -7.57 -8.01
N PRO A 157 -5.06 -7.28 -6.94
CA PRO A 157 -4.03 -6.23 -6.94
C PRO A 157 -2.85 -6.45 -7.88
N HIS A 158 -2.63 -7.68 -8.36
CA HIS A 158 -1.63 -7.95 -9.36
C HIS A 158 -2.24 -7.93 -10.75
N LYS A 159 -2.93 -9.00 -11.17
CA LYS A 159 -3.28 -9.28 -12.57
C LYS A 159 -4.66 -8.77 -12.97
N GLY A 160 -5.40 -8.13 -12.07
CA GLY A 160 -6.76 -7.67 -12.35
C GLY A 160 -7.71 -8.79 -12.79
N ARG A 161 -7.49 -10.02 -12.31
CA ARG A 161 -8.28 -11.22 -12.70
C ARG A 161 -9.78 -11.06 -12.46
N TRP A 162 -10.11 -10.23 -11.49
CA TRP A 162 -11.44 -9.76 -11.22
C TRP A 162 -11.36 -8.28 -10.90
N SER A 163 -12.45 -7.59 -11.19
CA SER A 163 -12.73 -6.23 -10.74
C SER A 163 -14.18 -6.17 -10.26
N CYS A 164 -14.44 -5.26 -9.35
CA CYS A 164 -15.75 -4.96 -8.80
C CYS A 164 -15.99 -3.46 -8.91
N ASN A 165 -17.20 -3.04 -9.29
CA ASN A 165 -17.62 -1.65 -9.25
C ASN A 165 -19.11 -1.58 -8.91
N VAL A 166 -19.47 -0.83 -7.88
CA VAL A 166 -20.87 -0.69 -7.49
C VAL A 166 -21.16 0.68 -6.91
N GLU A 167 -22.28 1.22 -7.34
CA GLU A 167 -22.92 2.38 -6.73
C GLU A 167 -24.24 1.95 -6.10
N ALA A 168 -24.44 2.35 -4.85
CA ALA A 168 -25.61 1.98 -4.09
C ALA A 168 -25.93 3.05 -3.03
N ALA A 169 -27.13 3.01 -2.47
CA ALA A 169 -27.49 3.93 -1.40
C ALA A 169 -28.24 3.20 -0.29
N GLY A 170 -28.23 3.81 0.90
CA GLY A 170 -29.01 3.34 2.03
C GLY A 170 -28.90 4.26 3.24
N LYS A 171 -29.64 3.91 4.29
CA LYS A 171 -29.63 4.67 5.55
C LYS A 171 -28.85 3.92 6.62
N ALA A 172 -27.99 4.64 7.33
CA ALA A 172 -27.34 4.12 8.51
C ALA A 172 -28.34 3.97 9.68
N LYS A 173 -28.17 2.92 10.47
CA LYS A 173 -28.81 2.70 11.76
C LYS A 173 -27.71 2.35 12.76
N ALA A 174 -27.35 3.31 13.62
CA ALA A 174 -26.17 3.23 14.48
C ALA A 174 -24.91 2.85 13.66
N GLU A 175 -24.16 1.85 14.10
CA GLU A 175 -22.92 1.37 13.46
C GLU A 175 -23.15 0.45 12.25
N ARG A 176 -24.37 0.38 11.72
CA ARG A 176 -24.75 -0.45 10.57
C ARG A 176 -25.28 0.37 9.41
N LEU A 177 -24.88 0.03 8.20
CA LEU A 177 -25.39 0.60 6.96
C LEU A 177 -25.65 -0.54 5.98
N GLN A 178 -26.86 -0.59 5.42
CA GLN A 178 -27.19 -1.50 4.34
C GLN A 178 -27.37 -0.69 3.07
N VAL A 179 -26.61 -0.99 2.03
CA VAL A 179 -26.76 -0.35 0.72
C VAL A 179 -27.18 -1.36 -0.33
N LYS A 180 -28.03 -0.88 -1.23
CA LYS A 180 -28.55 -1.65 -2.38
C LYS A 180 -28.80 -0.70 -3.54
N SER A 181 -28.84 -1.25 -4.74
CA SER A 181 -29.31 -0.56 -5.95
C SER A 181 -30.00 -1.58 -6.87
N VAL A 182 -30.56 -1.09 -7.97
CA VAL A 182 -31.05 -1.98 -9.03
C VAL A 182 -29.92 -2.86 -9.55
N ASP A 183 -28.70 -2.30 -9.63
CA ASP A 183 -27.53 -2.98 -10.18
C ASP A 183 -26.93 -4.05 -9.25
N THR A 184 -27.28 -4.03 -7.95
CA THR A 184 -26.91 -5.13 -7.06
C THR A 184 -27.72 -6.40 -7.30
N LYS A 185 -28.79 -6.36 -8.12
CA LYS A 185 -29.66 -7.51 -8.48
C LYS A 185 -30.06 -8.36 -7.26
N GLY A 186 -30.47 -7.69 -6.19
CA GLY A 186 -30.90 -8.33 -4.94
C GLY A 186 -29.80 -8.65 -3.95
N TRP A 187 -28.52 -8.50 -4.30
CA TRP A 187 -27.43 -8.50 -3.33
C TRP A 187 -27.51 -7.28 -2.42
N VAL A 188 -27.15 -7.48 -1.15
CA VAL A 188 -27.07 -6.41 -0.15
C VAL A 188 -25.65 -6.29 0.35
N LEU A 189 -25.10 -5.08 0.29
CA LEU A 189 -23.81 -4.74 0.91
C LEU A 189 -24.10 -4.28 2.34
N ASN A 190 -23.69 -5.10 3.30
CA ASN A 190 -23.81 -4.81 4.73
C ASN A 190 -22.49 -4.21 5.21
N LEU A 191 -22.52 -2.92 5.53
CA LEU A 191 -21.42 -2.17 6.11
C LEU A 191 -21.59 -2.10 7.63
N GLN A 192 -20.51 -2.35 8.36
CA GLN A 192 -20.46 -2.29 9.81
C GLN A 192 -19.19 -1.54 10.23
N ARG A 193 -19.34 -0.50 11.05
CA ARG A 193 -18.19 0.06 11.77
C ARG A 193 -17.76 -0.93 12.85
N GLN A 194 -16.49 -1.32 12.85
CA GLN A 194 -15.94 -2.23 13.83
C GLN A 194 -14.56 -1.72 14.25
N GLY A 195 -14.48 -1.18 15.45
CA GLY A 195 -13.33 -0.40 15.87
C GLY A 195 -13.09 0.79 14.93
N ASP A 196 -11.84 0.98 14.56
CA ASP A 196 -11.42 2.02 13.62
C ASP A 196 -11.72 1.66 12.16
N GLY A 197 -12.02 0.39 11.87
CA GLY A 197 -12.29 -0.12 10.52
C GLY A 197 -13.74 -0.02 10.06
N LEU A 198 -13.92 -0.25 8.75
CA LEU A 198 -15.19 -0.51 8.09
C LEU A 198 -15.20 -1.93 7.54
N VAL A 199 -16.12 -2.77 8.03
CA VAL A 199 -16.30 -4.14 7.53
C VAL A 199 -17.44 -4.15 6.53
N VAL A 200 -17.18 -4.74 5.37
CA VAL A 200 -18.15 -4.97 4.31
C VAL A 200 -18.42 -6.46 4.18
N ALA A 201 -19.69 -6.83 4.21
CA ALA A 201 -20.16 -8.19 3.94
C ALA A 201 -21.18 -8.18 2.80
N GLU A 202 -20.98 -9.06 1.83
CA GLU A 202 -21.87 -9.23 0.68
C GLU A 202 -22.89 -10.34 0.99
N GLN A 203 -24.17 -9.98 1.03
CA GLN A 203 -25.25 -10.92 1.28
C GLN A 203 -25.95 -11.27 -0.04
N PRO A 204 -25.97 -12.55 -0.45
CA PRO A 204 -26.67 -12.98 -1.66
C PRO A 204 -28.20 -12.91 -1.50
N PRO A 205 -28.97 -12.75 -2.59
CA PRO A 205 -30.43 -12.75 -2.58
C PRO A 205 -31.04 -14.12 -2.24
N GLY A 206 -30.28 -15.20 -2.33
CA GLY A 206 -30.75 -16.55 -2.02
C GLY A 206 -29.65 -17.61 -2.11
N ALA A 207 -29.95 -18.81 -1.64
CA ALA A 207 -29.04 -19.97 -1.75
C ALA A 207 -28.76 -20.30 -3.23
N GLY A 208 -27.52 -20.72 -3.53
CA GLY A 208 -27.13 -21.09 -4.90
C GLY A 208 -26.92 -19.92 -5.87
N THR A 209 -27.00 -18.67 -5.39
CA THR A 209 -26.71 -17.50 -6.24
C THR A 209 -25.24 -17.51 -6.67
N SER A 210 -24.99 -17.34 -7.97
CA SER A 210 -23.65 -17.06 -8.51
C SER A 210 -23.09 -15.77 -7.88
N GLY A 211 -21.77 -15.56 -7.89
CA GLY A 211 -21.12 -14.40 -7.26
C GLY A 211 -21.73 -13.02 -7.60
N PRO A 212 -21.39 -11.97 -6.83
CA PRO A 212 -22.02 -10.66 -6.96
C PRO A 212 -21.93 -10.11 -8.38
N PRO A 213 -23.04 -9.63 -8.97
CA PRO A 213 -23.12 -9.27 -10.40
C PRO A 213 -22.29 -8.03 -10.76
N TYR A 214 -21.89 -7.25 -9.76
CA TYR A 214 -21.02 -6.10 -9.88
C TYR A 214 -19.53 -6.46 -9.80
N CYS A 215 -19.21 -7.75 -9.66
CA CYS A 215 -17.86 -8.29 -9.67
C CYS A 215 -17.66 -9.27 -10.82
N GLY A 216 -16.47 -9.24 -11.42
CA GLY A 216 -15.99 -10.27 -12.34
C GLY A 216 -15.69 -11.61 -11.63
N LEU A 217 -14.92 -12.46 -12.28
CA LEU A 217 -14.66 -13.86 -11.89
C LEU A 217 -14.26 -14.04 -10.41
N ASN A 218 -15.21 -14.45 -9.57
CA ASN A 218 -15.04 -14.65 -8.12
C ASN A 218 -14.46 -13.43 -7.38
N GLY A 219 -14.73 -12.22 -7.88
CA GLY A 219 -14.38 -10.98 -7.18
C GLY A 219 -15.28 -10.72 -5.98
N THR A 220 -14.83 -9.83 -5.11
CA THR A 220 -15.57 -9.44 -3.90
C THR A 220 -15.19 -8.02 -3.48
N LEU A 221 -16.17 -7.26 -2.96
CA LEU A 221 -15.97 -6.06 -2.17
C LEU A 221 -15.98 -6.33 -0.66
N GLY A 222 -16.17 -7.59 -0.26
CA GLY A 222 -16.15 -8.03 1.12
C GLY A 222 -14.76 -7.91 1.73
N GLY A 223 -14.69 -7.43 2.97
CA GLY A 223 -13.43 -7.28 3.70
C GLY A 223 -13.45 -6.14 4.70
N THR A 224 -12.29 -5.91 5.33
CA THR A 224 -12.07 -4.74 6.19
C THR A 224 -11.37 -3.65 5.39
N PHE A 225 -11.86 -2.42 5.52
CA PHE A 225 -11.30 -1.23 4.91
C PHE A 225 -10.87 -0.25 6.01
N PHE A 226 -9.75 0.42 5.77
CA PHE A 226 -9.14 1.34 6.71
C PHE A 226 -9.46 2.79 6.34
N PRO A 227 -9.75 3.66 7.31
CA PRO A 227 -10.05 5.05 7.03
C PRO A 227 -8.81 5.73 6.45
N ILE A 228 -8.99 6.49 5.38
CA ILE A 228 -7.94 7.32 4.77
C ILE A 228 -8.38 8.80 4.72
N ARG A 229 -7.40 9.70 4.71
CA ARG A 229 -7.60 11.16 4.59
C ARG A 229 -7.92 11.59 3.16
#